data_AF-A0ABD4KWQ4-F1
#
_entry.id   AF-A0ABD4KWQ4-F1
#
_cell.length_a   1.000
_cell.length_b   1.000
_cell.length_c   1.000
_cell.angle_alpha   90.00
_cell.angle_beta   90.00
_cell.angle_gamma   90.00
#
_symmetry.space_group_name_H-M   'P 1'
#
loop_
_entity.id
_entity.type
_entity.pdbx_description
1 polymer ?
#
loop_
_entity_poly.entity_id
_entity_poly.type
_entity_poly.pdbx_seq_one_letter_code
_entity_poly.pdbx_strand_id
1 'polypeptide(L)'
;NPEEDEGSQSKSLPQKVFEAKLILAVEALKKAEMAIFADVVQQIKADIDALNDKTIAVREKWQLKAQLSEEKRLMQMAPDTKTRLFEEMAPLMQWKKTTGESEALRLDLQFLQLQLTKLQQPSKVEIEAQPILDKVTSLSMHLNEVRSKASTIKQIQQPSYLSDADYFVVESCRQNLRSIIHLRDKGIAPAPMATPIIDVREDRGLYQSQEIKTNITTVDYEIYRQEVEKTLSPLFESNEVLQKIRSGQTVTEADLATLSALVHTQNPNV
;
A
#
# COMPACT_ATOMS: atom_id res chain seq x y z
N ASN A 1 20.46 26.77 -12.43
CA ASN A 1 19.63 25.61 -12.05
C ASN A 1 20.16 25.01 -10.78
N PRO A 2 19.51 25.21 -9.63
CA PRO A 2 19.67 24.24 -8.56
C PRO A 2 18.99 22.94 -9.01
N GLU A 3 19.64 21.80 -8.75
CA GLU A 3 19.06 20.48 -8.96
C GLU A 3 17.82 20.36 -8.07
N GLU A 4 16.66 20.12 -8.68
CA GLU A 4 15.45 19.76 -7.96
C GLU A 4 15.72 18.39 -7.31
N ASP A 5 16.04 18.41 -6.01
CA ASP A 5 16.14 17.21 -5.18
C ASP A 5 14.73 16.60 -5.10
N GLU A 6 14.41 15.67 -6.01
CA GLU A 6 13.25 14.80 -5.93
C GLU A 6 13.39 13.98 -4.64
N GLY A 7 12.90 14.54 -3.53
CA GLY A 7 13.06 14.00 -2.19
C GLY A 7 12.76 12.50 -2.18
N SER A 8 13.80 11.71 -1.89
CA SER A 8 13.71 10.25 -1.84
C SER A 8 12.55 9.84 -0.94
N GLN A 9 11.53 9.18 -1.51
CA GLN A 9 10.40 8.69 -0.73
C GLN A 9 10.91 7.70 0.32
N SER A 10 10.80 8.08 1.59
CA SER A 10 11.23 7.23 2.69
C SER A 10 10.42 5.93 2.71
N LYS A 11 11.11 4.77 2.76
CA LYS A 11 10.46 3.45 2.81
C LYS A 11 9.41 3.35 3.92
N SER A 12 8.25 2.78 3.60
CA SER A 12 7.16 2.57 4.54
C SER A 12 7.54 1.56 5.64
N LEU A 13 6.93 1.65 6.83
CA LEU A 13 7.17 0.68 7.91
C LEU A 13 6.85 -0.78 7.51
N PRO A 14 5.72 -1.07 6.81
CA PRO A 14 5.43 -2.42 6.36
C PRO A 14 6.47 -2.96 5.37
N GLN A 15 6.96 -2.11 4.46
CA GLN A 15 8.05 -2.46 3.56
C GLN A 15 9.32 -2.83 4.34
N LYS A 16 9.70 -2.02 5.35
CA LYS A 16 10.87 -2.32 6.19
C LYS A 16 10.74 -3.67 6.91
N VAL A 17 9.55 -3.98 7.46
CA VAL A 17 9.30 -5.26 8.15
C VAL A 17 9.44 -6.43 7.17
N PHE A 18 8.88 -6.30 5.98
CA PHE A 18 8.98 -7.33 4.94
C PHE A 18 10.43 -7.54 4.48
N GLU A 19 11.17 -6.46 4.21
CA GLU A 19 12.60 -6.53 3.87
C GLU A 19 13.42 -7.19 5.00
N ALA A 20 13.14 -6.87 6.26
CA ALA A 20 13.81 -7.49 7.40
C ALA A 20 13.56 -9.00 7.48
N LYS A 21 12.32 -9.46 7.20
CA LYS A 21 12.02 -10.90 7.07
C LYS A 21 12.77 -11.56 5.92
N LEU A 22 12.85 -10.91 4.76
CA LEU A 22 13.61 -11.42 3.62
C LEU A 22 15.10 -11.57 3.95
N ILE A 23 15.68 -10.57 4.62
CA ILE A 23 17.08 -10.62 5.07
C ILE A 23 17.28 -11.79 6.04
N LEU A 24 16.38 -11.95 7.00
CA LEU A 24 16.44 -13.06 7.97
C LEU A 24 16.33 -14.42 7.29
N ALA A 25 15.41 -14.61 6.34
CA ALA A 25 15.27 -15.85 5.58
C ALA A 25 16.54 -16.19 4.79
N VAL A 26 17.12 -15.19 4.11
CA VAL A 26 18.35 -15.38 3.33
C VAL A 26 19.53 -15.72 4.24
N GLU A 27 19.66 -15.08 5.40
CA GLU A 27 20.72 -15.39 6.36
C GLU A 27 20.53 -16.79 6.98
N ALA A 28 19.30 -17.16 7.33
CA ALA A 28 18.98 -18.49 7.84
C ALA A 28 19.33 -19.57 6.81
N LEU A 29 18.98 -19.38 5.55
CA LEU A 29 19.34 -20.28 4.45
C LEU A 29 20.87 -20.39 4.29
N LYS A 30 21.58 -19.26 4.34
CA LYS A 30 23.04 -19.21 4.24
C LYS A 30 23.73 -19.97 5.39
N LYS A 31 23.14 -19.99 6.58
CA LYS A 31 23.65 -20.70 7.76
C LYS A 31 23.10 -22.12 7.91
N ALA A 32 22.33 -22.61 6.94
CA ALA A 32 21.66 -23.91 6.98
C ALA A 32 20.64 -24.09 8.14
N GLU A 33 20.10 -22.98 8.65
CA GLU A 33 19.05 -22.97 9.69
C GLU A 33 17.67 -23.20 9.05
N MET A 34 17.44 -24.41 8.55
CA MET A 34 16.28 -24.74 7.71
C MET A 34 14.94 -24.60 8.43
N ALA A 35 14.89 -24.81 9.75
CA ALA A 35 13.68 -24.62 10.54
C ALA A 35 13.27 -23.13 10.62
N ILE A 36 14.25 -22.25 10.83
CA ILE A 36 14.05 -20.79 10.84
C ILE A 36 13.67 -20.32 9.44
N PHE A 37 14.38 -20.80 8.41
CA PHE A 37 14.09 -20.46 7.02
C PHE A 37 12.65 -20.81 6.63
N ALA A 38 12.20 -22.03 6.95
CA ALA A 38 10.84 -22.48 6.64
C ALA A 38 9.77 -21.62 7.33
N ASP A 39 9.95 -21.30 8.62
CA ASP A 39 9.02 -20.45 9.37
C ASP A 39 8.94 -19.04 8.78
N VAL A 40 10.09 -18.40 8.53
CA VAL A 40 10.12 -17.04 7.96
C VAL A 40 9.53 -17.02 6.55
N VAL A 41 9.73 -18.07 5.75
CA VAL A 41 9.10 -18.21 4.42
C VAL A 41 7.58 -18.26 4.53
N GLN A 42 7.02 -18.98 5.51
CA GLN A 42 5.58 -18.98 5.76
C GLN A 42 5.06 -17.58 6.15
N GLN A 43 5.82 -16.85 6.96
CA GLN A 43 5.47 -15.47 7.33
C GLN A 43 5.54 -14.51 6.12
N ILE A 44 6.54 -14.67 5.24
CA ILE A 44 6.65 -13.90 3.99
C ILE A 44 5.46 -14.18 3.09
N LYS A 45 5.10 -15.46 2.92
CA LYS A 45 3.92 -15.86 2.14
C LYS A 45 2.66 -15.21 2.69
N ALA A 46 2.44 -15.28 4.01
CA ALA A 46 1.28 -14.66 4.66
C ALA A 46 1.22 -13.14 4.45
N ASP A 47 2.36 -12.45 4.41
CA ASP A 47 2.41 -11.01 4.10
C ASP A 47 2.02 -10.72 2.65
N ILE A 48 2.49 -11.51 1.70
CA ILE A 48 2.13 -11.38 0.28
C ILE A 48 0.63 -11.65 0.10
N ASP A 49 0.12 -12.73 0.67
CA ASP A 49 -1.30 -13.10 0.58
C ASP A 49 -2.22 -12.00 1.15
N ALA A 50 -1.78 -11.35 2.23
CA ALA A 50 -2.52 -10.28 2.92
C ALA A 50 -2.56 -8.93 2.16
N LEU A 51 -1.85 -8.80 1.03
CA LEU A 51 -1.93 -7.59 0.20
C LEU A 51 -3.34 -7.40 -0.37
N ASN A 52 -3.83 -6.17 -0.32
CA ASN A 52 -5.16 -5.83 -0.82
C ASN A 52 -5.20 -5.82 -2.36
N ASP A 53 -5.84 -6.83 -2.93
CA ASP A 53 -6.00 -7.00 -4.39
C ASP A 53 -6.89 -5.94 -5.06
N LYS A 54 -7.54 -5.06 -4.29
CA LYS A 54 -8.34 -3.97 -4.86
C LYS A 54 -7.51 -2.76 -5.25
N THR A 55 -6.27 -2.64 -4.75
CA THR A 55 -5.39 -1.51 -5.03
C THR A 55 -4.80 -1.62 -6.44
N ILE A 56 -4.79 -0.52 -7.20
CA ILE A 56 -4.31 -0.49 -8.60
C ILE A 56 -2.89 -1.05 -8.71
N ALA A 57 -1.96 -0.59 -7.86
CA ALA A 57 -0.57 -1.06 -7.85
C ALA A 57 -0.42 -2.58 -7.62
N VAL A 58 -1.30 -3.17 -6.81
CA VAL A 58 -1.31 -4.63 -6.57
C VAL A 58 -1.94 -5.36 -7.77
N ARG A 59 -3.00 -4.80 -8.36
CA ARG A 59 -3.66 -5.35 -9.55
C ARG A 59 -2.75 -5.36 -10.76
N GLU A 60 -1.94 -4.33 -10.97
CA GLU A 60 -0.96 -4.30 -12.07
C GLU A 60 0.08 -5.42 -11.95
N LYS A 61 0.46 -5.77 -10.71
CA LYS A 61 1.44 -6.82 -10.41
C LYS A 61 0.81 -8.14 -9.94
N TRP A 62 -0.44 -8.43 -10.30
CA TRP A 62 -1.16 -9.61 -9.81
C TRP A 62 -0.49 -10.94 -10.19
N GLN A 63 0.06 -11.05 -11.40
CA GLN A 63 0.76 -12.26 -11.86
C GLN A 63 2.02 -12.49 -11.03
N LEU A 64 2.77 -11.42 -10.76
CA LEU A 64 3.95 -11.46 -9.90
C LEU A 64 3.56 -11.88 -8.48
N LYS A 65 2.50 -11.29 -7.91
CA LYS A 65 1.96 -11.68 -6.60
C LYS A 65 1.63 -13.17 -6.57
N ALA A 66 0.90 -13.68 -7.56
CA ALA A 66 0.54 -15.09 -7.64
C ALA A 66 1.78 -16.01 -7.68
N GLN A 67 2.75 -15.71 -8.54
CA GLN A 67 4.00 -16.48 -8.63
C GLN A 67 4.79 -16.46 -7.32
N LEU A 68 4.93 -15.29 -6.69
CA LEU A 68 5.67 -15.13 -5.43
C LEU A 68 4.89 -15.59 -4.20
N SER A 69 3.60 -15.95 -4.34
CA SER A 69 2.81 -16.59 -3.28
C SER A 69 2.91 -18.12 -3.30
N GLU A 70 3.55 -18.70 -4.33
CA GLU A 70 3.77 -20.15 -4.41
C GLU A 70 4.81 -20.60 -3.38
N GLU A 71 4.38 -21.41 -2.41
CA GLU A 71 5.24 -21.89 -1.33
C GLU A 71 6.48 -22.62 -1.84
N LYS A 72 6.34 -23.47 -2.87
CA LYS A 72 7.48 -24.19 -3.47
C LYS A 72 8.55 -23.24 -4.02
N ARG A 73 8.13 -22.14 -4.65
CA ARG A 73 9.05 -21.13 -5.20
C ARG A 73 9.74 -20.36 -4.07
N LEU A 74 8.99 -19.95 -3.06
CA LEU A 74 9.55 -19.26 -1.89
C LEU A 74 10.55 -20.15 -1.14
N MET A 75 10.25 -21.43 -0.97
CA MET A 75 11.15 -22.42 -0.36
C MET A 75 12.44 -22.65 -1.16
N GLN A 76 12.40 -22.51 -2.48
CA GLN A 76 13.62 -22.59 -3.31
C GLN A 76 14.51 -21.35 -3.12
N MET A 77 13.91 -20.18 -2.83
CA MET A 77 14.60 -18.90 -2.64
C MET A 77 15.70 -18.65 -3.69
N ALA A 78 15.40 -18.95 -4.96
CA ALA A 78 16.33 -18.78 -6.06
C ALA A 78 16.75 -17.30 -6.22
N PRO A 79 17.93 -16.99 -6.79
CA PRO A 79 18.41 -15.61 -6.91
C PRO A 79 17.42 -14.64 -7.58
N ASP A 80 16.76 -15.07 -8.67
CA ASP A 80 15.71 -14.28 -9.34
C ASP A 80 14.50 -14.02 -8.43
N THR A 81 14.06 -15.04 -7.66
CA THR A 81 12.96 -14.89 -6.70
C THR A 81 13.32 -13.89 -5.60
N LYS A 82 14.56 -13.96 -5.08
CA LYS A 82 15.08 -13.00 -4.11
C LYS A 82 15.04 -11.57 -4.67
N THR A 83 15.57 -11.35 -5.87
CA THR A 83 15.59 -10.01 -6.50
C THR A 83 14.17 -9.46 -6.64
N ARG A 84 13.23 -10.25 -7.18
CA ARG A 84 11.83 -9.83 -7.33
C ARG A 84 11.15 -9.54 -5.99
N LEU A 85 11.47 -10.29 -4.93
CA LEU A 85 10.93 -10.04 -3.59
C LEU A 85 11.39 -8.68 -3.03
N PHE A 86 12.67 -8.33 -3.20
CA PHE A 86 13.21 -7.05 -2.71
C PHE A 86 12.81 -5.85 -3.57
N GLU A 87 12.92 -5.97 -4.90
CA GLU A 87 12.76 -4.83 -5.81
C GLU A 87 11.30 -4.57 -6.16
N GLU A 88 10.49 -5.62 -6.30
CA GLU A 88 9.14 -5.49 -6.82
C GLU A 88 8.05 -5.74 -5.80
N MET A 89 8.21 -6.76 -4.94
CA MET A 89 7.20 -7.13 -3.94
C MET A 89 7.27 -6.24 -2.69
N ALA A 90 8.47 -5.93 -2.19
CA ALA A 90 8.62 -5.14 -0.96
C ALA A 90 7.96 -3.75 -1.04
N PRO A 91 8.05 -2.98 -2.15
CA PRO A 91 7.35 -1.69 -2.26
C PRO A 91 5.82 -1.83 -2.22
N LEU A 92 5.26 -2.97 -2.64
CA LEU A 92 3.81 -3.19 -2.58
C LEU A 92 3.27 -3.31 -1.15
N MET A 93 4.13 -3.58 -0.17
CA MET A 93 3.75 -3.70 1.24
C MET A 93 3.19 -2.39 1.81
N GLN A 94 3.47 -1.24 1.20
CA GLN A 94 2.86 0.03 1.58
C GLN A 94 1.32 0.03 1.43
N TRP A 95 0.78 -0.85 0.57
CA TRP A 95 -0.65 -1.00 0.33
C TRP A 95 -1.34 -1.99 1.28
N LYS A 96 -0.58 -2.58 2.21
CA LYS A 96 -1.13 -3.41 3.29
C LYS A 96 -1.87 -2.53 4.28
N LYS A 97 -3.07 -2.94 4.68
CA LYS A 97 -3.84 -2.24 5.73
C LYS A 97 -3.10 -2.38 7.05
N THR A 98 -2.58 -1.26 7.57
CA THR A 98 -1.77 -1.22 8.81
C THR A 98 -2.23 -0.14 9.79
N THR A 99 -3.46 0.35 9.62
CA THR A 99 -4.08 1.36 10.48
C THR A 99 -4.05 0.92 11.94
N GLY A 100 -3.42 1.71 12.80
CA GLY A 100 -3.29 1.42 14.23
C GLY A 100 -2.17 0.45 14.63
N GLU A 101 -1.47 -0.16 13.67
CA GLU A 101 -0.42 -1.16 13.94
C GLU A 101 1.01 -0.60 13.95
N SER A 102 1.18 0.73 13.97
CA SER A 102 2.51 1.35 13.86
C SER A 102 3.48 0.90 14.97
N GLU A 103 3.00 0.76 16.21
CA GLU A 103 3.81 0.29 17.33
C GLU A 103 4.13 -1.20 17.23
N ALA A 104 3.17 -2.00 16.75
CA ALA A 104 3.36 -3.42 16.51
C ALA A 104 4.43 -3.66 15.43
N LEU A 105 4.39 -2.92 14.32
CA LEU A 105 5.38 -3.03 13.24
C LEU A 105 6.77 -2.58 13.69
N ARG A 106 6.87 -1.53 14.51
CA ARG A 106 8.15 -1.11 15.11
C ARG A 106 8.72 -2.16 16.07
N LEU A 107 7.85 -2.86 16.80
CA LEU A 107 8.26 -3.98 17.65
C LEU A 107 8.76 -5.14 16.78
N ASP A 108 8.04 -5.50 15.73
CA ASP A 108 8.48 -6.56 14.80
C ASP A 108 9.88 -6.31 14.25
N LEU A 109 10.16 -5.08 13.84
CA LEU A 109 11.49 -4.71 13.34
C LEU A 109 12.59 -4.99 14.36
N GLN A 110 12.36 -4.67 15.64
CA GLN A 110 13.34 -4.93 16.69
C GLN A 110 13.52 -6.43 16.92
N PHE A 111 12.44 -7.20 16.94
CA PHE A 111 12.53 -8.66 17.09
C PHE A 111 13.22 -9.32 15.89
N LEU A 112 12.93 -8.89 14.67
CA LEU A 112 13.61 -9.38 13.46
C LEU A 112 15.10 -9.02 13.47
N GLN A 113 15.44 -7.80 13.91
CA GLN A 113 16.83 -7.37 14.07
C GLN A 113 17.56 -8.19 15.14
N LEU A 114 16.91 -8.48 16.26
CA LEU A 114 17.43 -9.36 17.30
C LEU A 114 17.69 -10.78 16.74
N GLN A 115 16.70 -11.37 16.06
CA GLN A 115 16.81 -12.70 15.43
C GLN A 115 17.94 -12.75 14.40
N LEU A 116 18.06 -11.71 13.56
CA LEU A 116 19.14 -11.59 12.59
C LEU A 116 20.51 -11.48 13.28
N THR A 117 20.61 -10.67 14.34
CA THR A 117 21.84 -10.53 15.12
C THR A 117 22.22 -11.84 15.81
N LYS A 118 21.26 -12.63 16.30
CA LYS A 118 21.52 -13.96 16.85
C LYS A 118 22.17 -14.89 15.81
N LEU A 119 21.73 -14.80 14.55
CA LEU A 119 22.37 -15.52 13.47
C LEU A 119 23.75 -14.96 13.17
N GLN A 120 23.89 -13.65 12.92
CA GLN A 120 25.12 -13.05 12.37
C GLN A 120 26.22 -12.79 13.41
N GLN A 121 25.86 -12.21 14.55
CA GLN A 121 26.79 -11.69 15.57
C GLN A 121 26.23 -11.95 17.00
N PRO A 122 26.31 -13.20 17.50
CA PRO A 122 25.75 -13.57 18.80
C PRO A 122 26.21 -12.69 19.98
N SER A 123 27.42 -12.14 19.91
CA SER A 123 27.99 -11.27 20.94
C SER A 123 27.28 -9.91 21.10
N LYS A 124 26.49 -9.47 20.11
CA LYS A 124 25.76 -8.19 20.15
C LYS A 124 24.27 -8.35 20.46
N VAL A 125 23.79 -9.58 20.66
CA VAL A 125 22.37 -9.87 20.87
C VAL A 125 21.81 -9.13 22.09
N GLU A 126 22.60 -9.05 23.16
CA GLU A 126 22.17 -8.36 24.39
C GLU A 126 21.98 -6.85 24.20
N ILE A 127 22.75 -6.23 23.29
CA ILE A 127 22.60 -4.82 22.92
C ILE A 127 21.28 -4.61 22.16
N GLU A 128 20.97 -5.48 21.21
CA GLU A 128 19.71 -5.43 20.44
C GLU A 128 18.48 -5.81 21.28
N ALA A 129 18.66 -6.53 22.40
CA ALA A 129 17.59 -6.87 23.32
C ALA A 129 17.16 -5.70 24.22
N GLN A 130 18.06 -4.76 24.55
CA GLN A 130 17.75 -3.63 25.45
C GLN A 130 16.56 -2.79 24.99
N PRO A 131 16.46 -2.35 23.71
CA PRO A 131 15.31 -1.57 23.25
C PRO A 131 13.97 -2.32 23.31
N ILE A 132 13.98 -3.65 23.32
CA ILE A 132 12.79 -4.47 23.51
C ILE A 132 12.42 -4.49 24.99
N LEU A 133 13.41 -4.68 25.87
CA LEU A 133 13.24 -4.65 27.31
C LEU A 133 12.65 -3.32 27.79
N ASP A 134 13.17 -2.18 27.32
CA ASP A 134 12.67 -0.84 27.65
C ASP A 134 11.19 -0.63 27.27
N LYS A 135 10.77 -1.21 26.13
CA LYS A 135 9.37 -1.16 25.72
C LYS A 135 8.48 -2.07 26.56
N VAL A 136 9.01 -3.20 27.02
CA VAL A 136 8.27 -4.16 27.86
C VAL A 136 8.14 -3.62 29.29
N THR A 137 9.15 -2.95 29.82
CA THR A 137 9.11 -2.33 31.15
C THR A 137 8.17 -1.13 31.22
N SER A 138 7.97 -0.43 30.10
CA SER A 138 7.00 0.67 29.97
C SER A 138 5.54 0.22 29.76
N LEU A 139 5.25 -1.09 29.74
CA LEU A 139 3.86 -1.58 29.58
C LEU A 139 2.99 -1.28 30.81
N SER A 140 1.76 -0.83 30.55
CA SER A 140 0.77 -0.49 31.56
C SER A 140 0.13 -1.72 32.21
N MET A 141 0.74 -2.27 33.26
CA MET A 141 0.27 -3.48 33.99
C MET A 141 -1.12 -3.36 34.65
N HIS A 142 -1.67 -2.14 34.75
CA HIS A 142 -3.02 -1.92 35.29
C HIS A 142 -4.13 -2.34 34.31
N LEU A 143 -3.82 -2.50 33.02
CA LEU A 143 -4.75 -2.90 31.97
C LEU A 143 -4.91 -4.43 31.91
N ASN A 144 -6.14 -4.91 31.76
CA ASN A 144 -6.44 -6.34 31.71
C ASN A 144 -5.77 -7.05 30.52
N GLU A 145 -5.71 -6.38 29.37
CA GLU A 145 -5.08 -6.91 28.16
C GLU A 145 -3.59 -7.19 28.40
N VAL A 146 -2.89 -6.26 29.06
CA VAL A 146 -1.47 -6.44 29.43
C VAL A 146 -1.32 -7.56 30.46
N ARG A 147 -2.20 -7.62 31.48
CA ARG A 147 -2.19 -8.70 32.48
C ARG A 147 -2.38 -10.09 31.87
N SER A 148 -3.17 -10.22 30.81
CA SER A 148 -3.35 -11.49 30.11
C SER A 148 -2.05 -12.07 29.53
N LYS A 149 -1.03 -11.23 29.32
CA LYS A 149 0.31 -11.60 28.80
C LYS A 149 1.41 -11.45 29.84
N ALA A 150 1.07 -11.36 31.12
CA ALA A 150 2.03 -11.13 32.21
C ALA A 150 3.14 -12.19 32.32
N SER A 151 2.86 -13.45 31.95
CA SER A 151 3.86 -14.52 31.92
C SER A 151 4.99 -14.20 30.95
N THR A 152 4.65 -13.82 29.71
CA THR A 152 5.61 -13.42 28.68
C THR A 152 6.39 -12.18 29.10
N ILE A 153 5.71 -11.18 29.68
CA ILE A 153 6.36 -9.95 30.19
C ILE A 153 7.39 -10.31 31.27
N LYS A 154 7.02 -11.15 32.24
CA LYS A 154 7.91 -11.57 33.33
C LYS A 154 9.13 -12.33 32.83
N GLN A 155 8.98 -13.16 31.81
CA GLN A 155 10.07 -13.90 31.19
C GLN A 155 11.06 -12.96 30.49
N ILE A 156 10.57 -12.03 29.67
CA ILE A 156 11.42 -11.08 28.94
C ILE A 156 12.19 -10.15 29.89
N GLN A 157 11.63 -9.84 31.05
CA GLN A 157 12.31 -9.05 32.08
C GLN A 157 13.43 -9.80 32.81
N GLN A 158 13.55 -11.13 32.64
CA GLN A 158 14.69 -11.86 33.21
C GLN A 158 15.98 -11.50 32.46
N PRO A 159 17.11 -11.34 33.17
CA PRO A 159 18.39 -11.08 32.54
C PRO A 159 18.71 -12.12 31.47
N SER A 160 19.22 -11.64 30.33
CA SER A 160 19.67 -12.47 29.20
C SER A 160 18.65 -13.44 28.61
N TYR A 161 17.37 -13.41 29.02
CA TYR A 161 16.34 -14.35 28.55
C TYR A 161 16.20 -14.35 27.02
N LEU A 162 16.09 -13.17 26.40
CA LEU A 162 16.00 -13.06 24.93
C LEU A 162 17.31 -13.49 24.23
N SER A 163 18.44 -13.30 24.89
CA SER A 163 19.75 -13.70 24.38
C SER A 163 19.92 -15.21 24.37
N ASP A 164 19.42 -15.89 25.39
CA ASP A 164 19.54 -17.34 25.57
C ASP A 164 18.39 -18.12 24.90
N ALA A 165 17.23 -17.49 24.71
CA ALA A 165 16.07 -18.10 24.08
C ALA A 165 16.36 -18.54 22.63
N ASP A 166 15.73 -19.63 22.20
CA ASP A 166 15.76 -20.06 20.81
C ASP A 166 14.93 -19.12 19.89
N TYR A 167 15.04 -19.34 18.58
CA TYR A 167 14.30 -18.56 17.60
C TYR A 167 12.78 -18.57 17.84
N PHE A 168 12.21 -19.75 18.11
CA PHE A 168 10.76 -19.95 18.21
C PHE A 168 10.17 -19.33 19.49
N VAL A 169 10.91 -19.33 20.59
CA VAL A 169 10.55 -18.65 21.83
C VAL A 169 10.58 -17.14 21.61
N VAL A 170 11.63 -16.61 20.97
CA VAL A 170 11.70 -15.18 20.62
C VAL A 170 10.53 -14.77 19.71
N GLU A 171 10.19 -15.63 18.74
CA GLU A 171 9.06 -15.42 17.84
C GLU A 171 7.70 -15.47 18.56
N SER A 172 7.52 -16.40 19.50
CA SER A 172 6.34 -16.46 20.36
C SER A 172 6.21 -15.21 21.24
N CYS A 173 7.33 -14.70 21.77
CA CYS A 173 7.36 -13.43 22.50
C CYS A 173 6.89 -12.27 21.60
N ARG A 174 7.41 -12.17 20.37
CA ARG A 174 7.00 -11.14 19.40
C ARG A 174 5.49 -11.15 19.17
N GLN A 175 4.92 -12.33 18.88
CA GLN A 175 3.48 -12.48 18.62
C GLN A 175 2.62 -12.10 19.83
N ASN A 176 3.01 -12.53 21.03
CA ASN A 176 2.27 -12.21 22.26
C ASN A 176 2.30 -10.72 22.61
N LEU A 177 3.44 -10.05 22.40
CA LEU A 177 3.58 -8.63 22.70
C LEU A 177 2.92 -7.73 21.64
N ARG A 178 2.80 -8.19 20.39
CA ARG A 178 2.25 -7.43 19.26
C ARG A 178 0.91 -6.76 19.60
N SER A 179 0.00 -7.49 20.25
CA SER A 179 -1.35 -6.98 20.55
C SER A 179 -1.35 -5.93 21.65
N ILE A 180 -0.37 -5.92 22.55
CA ILE A 180 -0.38 -5.07 23.76
C ILE A 180 0.63 -3.92 23.72
N ILE A 181 1.59 -3.93 22.79
CA ILE A 181 2.70 -2.97 22.76
C ILE A 181 2.29 -1.50 22.60
N HIS A 182 1.09 -1.27 22.05
CA HIS A 182 0.52 0.06 21.88
C HIS A 182 0.02 0.66 23.21
N LEU A 183 -0.19 -0.18 24.24
CA LEU A 183 -0.66 0.19 25.58
C LEU A 183 0.47 0.60 26.54
N ARG A 184 1.71 0.70 26.05
CA ARG A 184 2.82 1.18 26.85
C ARG A 184 2.70 2.67 27.14
N ASP A 185 3.22 3.10 28.28
CA ASP A 185 3.45 4.50 28.56
C ASP A 185 4.52 5.02 27.60
N LYS A 186 4.15 6.00 26.78
CA LYS A 186 5.05 6.61 25.79
C LYS A 186 5.81 7.80 26.38
N GLY A 187 5.61 8.09 27.66
CA GLY A 187 6.08 9.29 28.31
C GLY A 187 5.40 10.53 27.76
N ILE A 188 5.94 11.70 28.14
CA ILE A 188 5.47 12.99 27.63
C ILE A 188 5.98 13.13 26.20
N ALA A 189 5.06 13.10 25.23
CA ALA A 189 5.41 13.41 23.85
C ALA A 189 5.99 14.84 23.81
N PRO A 190 7.15 15.06 23.15
CA PRO A 190 7.64 16.41 22.95
C PRO A 190 6.57 17.24 22.25
N ALA A 191 6.48 18.53 22.59
CA ALA A 191 5.51 19.42 21.97
C ALA A 191 5.59 19.27 20.44
N PRO A 192 4.45 19.07 19.75
CA PRO A 192 4.46 18.93 18.29
C PRO A 192 5.20 20.13 17.71
N MET A 193 6.20 19.87 16.86
CA MET A 193 6.84 20.94 16.11
C MET A 193 5.74 21.72 15.40
N ALA A 194 5.74 23.05 15.56
CA ALA A 194 4.75 23.87 14.91
C ALA A 194 4.78 23.57 13.41
N THR A 195 3.64 23.14 12.85
CA THR A 195 3.49 22.98 11.40
C THR A 195 3.90 24.30 10.76
N PRO A 196 4.91 24.33 9.86
CA PRO A 196 5.30 25.56 9.21
C PRO A 196 4.11 26.07 8.39
N ILE A 197 3.48 27.14 8.88
CA ILE A 197 2.44 27.85 8.13
C ILE A 197 3.19 28.71 7.12
N ILE A 198 3.27 28.23 5.88
CA ILE A 198 3.81 29.02 4.77
C ILE A 198 2.67 29.90 4.25
N ASP A 199 2.55 31.11 4.79
CA ASP A 199 1.69 32.16 4.23
C ASP A 199 2.37 32.71 2.97
N VAL A 200 2.14 32.06 1.82
CA VAL A 200 2.58 32.57 0.52
C VAL A 200 1.69 33.75 0.16
N ARG A 201 2.13 34.96 0.52
CA ARG A 201 1.45 36.18 0.10
C ARG A 201 1.78 36.45 -1.36
N GLU A 202 0.77 36.37 -2.22
CA GLU A 202 0.88 36.84 -3.59
C GLU A 202 1.08 38.36 -3.62
N ASP A 203 2.13 38.82 -4.28
CA ASP A 203 2.30 40.24 -4.57
C ASP A 203 1.36 40.62 -5.71
N ARG A 204 0.42 41.50 -5.42
CA ARG A 204 -0.54 41.98 -6.42
C ARG A 204 0.12 42.73 -7.57
N GLY A 205 1.32 43.26 -7.38
CA GLY A 205 2.11 43.91 -8.44
C GLY A 205 2.73 42.93 -9.44
N LEU A 206 2.77 41.63 -9.12
CA LEU A 206 3.30 40.57 -10.00
C LEU A 206 2.20 39.82 -10.76
N TYR A 207 0.93 40.19 -10.60
CA TYR A 207 -0.15 39.60 -11.39
C TYR A 207 0.04 39.91 -12.88
N GLN A 208 0.41 38.89 -13.64
CA GLN A 208 0.39 38.92 -15.10
C GLN A 208 -0.89 38.23 -15.56
N SER A 209 -1.91 39.03 -15.87
CA SER A 209 -3.10 38.53 -16.55
C SER A 209 -2.91 38.75 -18.05
N GLN A 210 -2.83 37.67 -18.81
CA GLN A 210 -2.84 37.72 -20.26
C GLN A 210 -4.15 37.10 -20.76
N GLU A 211 -4.89 37.87 -21.56
CA GLU A 211 -6.05 37.33 -22.26
C GLU A 211 -5.56 36.46 -23.42
N ILE A 212 -5.64 35.14 -23.24
CA ILE A 212 -5.37 34.19 -24.32
C ILE A 212 -6.58 34.23 -25.24
N LYS A 213 -6.45 34.91 -26.38
CA LYS A 213 -7.44 34.82 -27.45
C LYS A 213 -7.41 33.39 -27.99
N THR A 214 -8.38 32.58 -27.61
CA THR A 214 -8.59 31.28 -28.20
C THR A 214 -8.92 31.49 -29.67
N ASN A 215 -7.99 31.12 -30.56
CA ASN A 215 -8.24 31.07 -31.99
C ASN A 215 -9.08 29.82 -32.29
N ILE A 216 -10.30 29.78 -31.75
CA ILE A 216 -11.29 28.78 -32.15
C ILE A 216 -11.79 29.29 -33.48
N THR A 217 -11.29 28.70 -34.55
CA THR A 217 -11.74 28.99 -35.91
C THR A 217 -13.23 28.68 -35.96
N THR A 218 -14.08 29.71 -35.93
CA THR A 218 -15.56 29.62 -36.01
C THR A 218 -16.03 28.75 -37.18
N VAL A 219 -15.17 28.57 -38.18
CA VAL A 219 -15.32 27.72 -39.35
C VAL A 219 -15.65 26.26 -38.98
N ASP A 220 -14.99 25.65 -37.98
CA ASP A 220 -15.24 24.24 -37.64
C ASP A 220 -16.64 24.02 -37.05
N TYR A 221 -17.17 25.00 -36.30
CA TYR A 221 -18.52 24.91 -35.76
C TYR A 221 -19.58 25.08 -36.85
N GLU A 222 -19.37 26.00 -37.80
CA GLU A 222 -20.31 26.18 -38.93
C GLU A 222 -20.31 24.97 -39.86
N ILE A 223 -19.14 24.37 -40.13
CA ILE A 223 -19.01 23.13 -40.91
C ILE A 223 -19.71 21.98 -40.18
N TYR A 224 -19.42 21.79 -38.90
CA TYR A 224 -20.06 20.75 -38.09
C TYR A 224 -21.58 20.92 -38.04
N ARG A 225 -22.07 22.17 -37.89
CA ARG A 225 -23.51 22.46 -37.90
C ARG A 225 -24.14 22.12 -39.25
N GLN A 226 -23.48 22.45 -40.36
CA GLN A 226 -23.97 22.11 -41.71
C GLN A 226 -24.00 20.59 -41.96
N GLU A 227 -22.99 19.85 -41.49
CA GLU A 227 -22.96 18.39 -41.61
C GLU A 227 -24.05 17.72 -40.77
N VAL A 228 -24.24 18.17 -39.54
CA VAL A 228 -25.32 17.69 -38.65
C VAL A 228 -26.69 18.01 -39.24
N GLU A 229 -26.88 19.23 -39.77
CA GLU A 229 -28.15 19.63 -40.38
C GLU A 229 -28.43 18.84 -41.66
N LYS A 230 -27.42 18.59 -42.50
CA LYS A 230 -27.53 17.77 -43.71
C LYS A 230 -27.88 16.31 -43.41
N THR A 231 -27.34 15.74 -42.34
CA THR A 231 -27.58 14.34 -41.97
C THR A 231 -28.93 14.15 -41.28
N LEU A 232 -29.34 15.08 -40.40
CA LEU A 232 -30.57 14.95 -39.63
C LEU A 232 -31.83 15.42 -40.36
N SER A 233 -31.76 16.44 -41.22
CA SER A 233 -32.93 16.97 -41.95
C SER A 233 -33.74 15.90 -42.71
N PRO A 234 -33.14 15.02 -43.54
CA PRO A 234 -33.89 13.99 -44.24
C PRO A 234 -34.47 12.91 -43.29
N LEU A 235 -33.88 12.71 -42.12
CA LEU A 235 -34.40 11.77 -41.11
C LEU A 235 -35.67 12.30 -40.44
N PHE A 236 -35.78 13.62 -40.25
CA PHE A 236 -37.01 14.24 -39.76
C PHE A 236 -38.18 14.14 -40.77
N GLU A 237 -37.89 14.03 -42.06
CA GLU A 237 -38.89 13.90 -43.13
C GLU A 237 -39.28 12.44 -43.43
N SER A 238 -38.38 11.47 -43.22
CA SER A 238 -38.61 10.07 -43.56
C SER A 238 -39.03 9.18 -42.39
N ASN A 239 -38.70 9.55 -41.15
CA ASN A 239 -38.94 8.70 -39.98
C ASN A 239 -40.22 9.09 -39.22
N GLU A 240 -41.19 8.18 -39.20
CA GLU A 240 -42.49 8.38 -38.54
C GLU A 240 -42.38 8.64 -37.03
N VAL A 241 -41.38 8.06 -36.35
CA VAL A 241 -41.16 8.29 -34.91
C VAL A 241 -40.64 9.71 -34.65
N LEU A 242 -39.72 10.21 -35.46
CA LEU A 242 -39.23 11.59 -35.36
C LEU A 242 -40.32 12.62 -35.69
N GLN A 243 -41.24 12.29 -36.61
CA GLN A 243 -42.42 13.12 -36.89
C GLN A 243 -43.42 13.13 -35.74
N LYS A 244 -43.66 12.00 -35.07
CA LYS A 244 -44.47 11.92 -33.85
C LYS A 244 -43.88 12.78 -32.73
N ILE A 245 -42.57 12.73 -32.53
CA ILE A 245 -41.86 13.57 -31.55
C ILE A 245 -42.01 15.06 -31.90
N ARG A 246 -41.82 15.43 -33.18
CA ARG A 246 -41.93 16.82 -33.65
C ARG A 246 -43.36 17.38 -33.54
N SER A 247 -44.37 16.53 -33.67
CA SER A 247 -45.80 16.91 -33.55
C SER A 247 -46.35 16.81 -32.12
N GLY A 248 -45.52 16.44 -31.14
CA GLY A 248 -45.93 16.33 -29.74
C GLY A 248 -46.83 15.13 -29.44
N GLN A 249 -46.82 14.10 -30.29
CA GLN A 249 -47.61 12.88 -30.11
C GLN A 249 -46.90 11.89 -29.16
N THR A 250 -47.68 11.05 -28.48
CA THR A 250 -47.14 10.05 -27.54
C THR A 250 -46.37 8.96 -28.28
N VAL A 251 -45.14 8.71 -27.83
CA VAL A 251 -44.21 7.73 -28.42
C VAL A 251 -44.18 6.48 -27.54
N THR A 252 -44.19 5.28 -28.15
CA THR A 252 -44.12 4.01 -27.41
C THR A 252 -42.67 3.57 -27.19
N GLU A 253 -42.44 2.67 -26.24
CA GLU A 253 -41.08 2.18 -25.92
C GLU A 253 -40.44 1.41 -27.09
N ALA A 254 -41.25 0.74 -27.91
CA ALA A 254 -40.81 0.09 -29.14
C ALA A 254 -40.35 1.09 -30.23
N ASP A 255 -40.98 2.25 -30.30
CA ASP A 255 -40.60 3.32 -31.23
C ASP A 255 -39.22 3.91 -30.88
N LEU A 256 -38.91 4.05 -29.58
CA LEU A 256 -37.60 4.52 -29.09
C LEU A 256 -36.48 3.52 -29.35
N ALA A 257 -36.75 2.22 -29.18
CA ALA A 257 -35.79 1.17 -29.50
C ALA A 257 -35.44 1.14 -31.00
N THR A 258 -36.44 1.36 -31.85
CA THR A 258 -36.27 1.44 -33.32
C THR A 258 -35.42 2.64 -33.72
N LEU A 259 -35.60 3.77 -33.03
CA LEU A 259 -34.85 5.00 -33.26
C LEU A 259 -33.38 4.88 -32.82
N SER A 260 -33.11 4.23 -31.68
CA SER A 260 -31.75 3.93 -31.20
C SER A 260 -31.00 2.99 -32.14
N ALA A 261 -31.66 1.96 -32.68
CA ALA A 261 -31.06 1.05 -33.65
C ALA A 261 -30.67 1.77 -34.95
N LEU A 262 -31.51 2.69 -35.43
CA LEU A 262 -31.25 3.45 -36.66
C LEU A 262 -30.02 4.35 -36.54
N VAL A 263 -29.86 5.03 -35.40
CA VAL A 263 -28.68 5.88 -35.12
C VAL A 263 -27.39 5.07 -35.14
N HIS A 264 -27.37 3.87 -34.55
CA HIS A 264 -26.20 2.99 -34.54
C HIS A 264 -25.87 2.39 -35.92
N THR A 265 -26.87 2.16 -36.78
CA THR A 265 -26.62 1.61 -38.12
C THR A 265 -26.07 2.63 -39.12
N GLN A 266 -26.41 3.93 -38.98
CA GLN A 266 -25.95 4.96 -39.92
C GLN A 266 -24.66 5.67 -39.51
N ASN A 267 -24.30 5.67 -38.22
CA ASN A 267 -23.08 6.29 -37.72
C ASN A 267 -22.23 5.28 -36.93
N PRO A 268 -21.42 4.42 -37.61
CA PRO A 268 -20.61 3.40 -36.94
C PRO A 268 -19.37 3.93 -36.18
N ASN A 269 -19.13 5.25 -36.21
CA ASN A 269 -17.99 5.91 -35.54
C ASN A 269 -18.37 6.68 -34.26
N VAL A 270 -19.56 6.43 -33.69
CA VAL A 270 -19.98 6.94 -32.37
C VAL A 270 -20.14 5.78 -31.39
#